data_AF-A0A1U7MQX2-F1
#
_entry.id   AF-A0A1U7MQX2-F1
#
_cell.length_a   1.000
_cell.length_b   1.000
_cell.length_c   1.000
_cell.angle_alpha   90.00
_cell.angle_beta   90.00
_cell.angle_gamma   90.00
#
_symmetry.space_group_name_H-M   'P 1'
#
loop_
_entity.id
_entity.type
_entity.pdbx_description
1 polymer ?
#
loop_
_entity_poly.entity_id
_entity_poly.type
_entity_poly.pdbx_seq_one_letter_code
_entity_poly.pdbx_strand_id
1 'polypeptide(L)'
;MGQRPGGHVRSGPSLSNGVVTTKTLGTRVSGTLTSNGWLRISSTQYMHPSVLTSTDPAPSSSSSSVTMYMAAAIGNVRSGPGLGYPVVTTMRQGAEVRGTWTNGWLNLGNGRFVSGTILTSQGPADDEPESSTQVTRWVTVSANVRSGPSTSYSIVGSRSAGAEVRGTLTSNGWLRINSSEFMSPGVLTDREPGGGATAPAETVTQYVTASIGNVRSGPGLNYSVVTTMRQGTEVRGSWTNGWLNLGGGRYISGTILSSTNPVAAAPAPAPAPAPAPTTPIREALMETAEKYVGSPYVLYGTPPGAFDCSSYTWWVYQQNGINIPRTVRDQRTVVTPVTDPQPGDLVFYNNWYHVGIYAGNGMVYEANNPSTGVIYHKMWDYDVWYGRVPGV
;
A
#
# COMPACT_ATOMS: atom_id res chain seq x y z
N MET A 1 -0.62 -55.06 30.97
CA MET A 1 -0.18 -53.72 30.54
C MET A 1 -1.40 -52.81 30.60
N GLY A 2 -1.60 -52.11 31.72
CA GLY A 2 -2.82 -51.32 31.94
C GLY A 2 -2.76 -50.02 31.13
N GLN A 3 -3.66 -49.86 30.16
CA GLN A 3 -3.83 -48.57 29.49
C GLN A 3 -4.26 -47.54 30.54
N ARG A 4 -3.53 -46.42 30.62
CA ARG A 4 -3.90 -45.29 31.48
C ARG A 4 -5.28 -44.79 31.05
N PRO A 5 -6.28 -44.69 31.95
CA PRO A 5 -7.59 -44.19 31.57
C PRO A 5 -7.45 -42.75 31.06
N GLY A 6 -8.02 -42.45 29.89
CA GLY A 6 -8.06 -41.10 29.35
C GLY A 6 -9.28 -40.33 29.88
N GLY A 7 -9.77 -39.36 29.10
CA GLY A 7 -10.79 -38.40 29.55
C GLY A 7 -12.14 -39.06 29.90
N HIS A 8 -12.74 -38.63 31.02
CA HIS A 8 -14.09 -39.01 31.42
C HIS A 8 -15.15 -38.35 30.51
N VAL A 9 -16.10 -39.16 30.04
CA VAL A 9 -17.31 -38.71 29.31
C VAL A 9 -18.46 -38.67 30.30
N ARG A 10 -19.18 -37.55 30.38
CA ARG A 10 -20.24 -37.30 31.36
C ARG A 10 -21.59 -37.07 30.72
N SER A 11 -22.66 -37.27 31.49
CA SER A 11 -24.05 -37.10 31.06
C SER A 11 -24.50 -35.64 30.93
N GLY A 12 -23.67 -34.68 31.37
CA GLY A 12 -23.94 -33.25 31.27
C GLY A 12 -22.65 -32.43 31.38
N PRO A 13 -22.68 -31.13 31.02
CA PRO A 13 -21.52 -30.25 30.98
C PRO A 13 -21.16 -29.70 32.37
N SER A 14 -21.01 -30.59 33.36
CA SER A 14 -20.55 -30.25 34.72
C SER A 14 -19.78 -31.42 35.34
N LEU A 15 -18.85 -31.09 36.24
CA LEU A 15 -18.12 -32.09 37.03
C LEU A 15 -19.04 -32.83 38.01
N SER A 16 -20.20 -32.26 38.33
CA SER A 16 -21.24 -32.89 39.15
C SER A 16 -22.10 -33.91 38.38
N ASN A 17 -22.04 -33.94 37.04
CA ASN A 17 -22.76 -34.94 36.25
C ASN A 17 -22.03 -36.28 36.25
N GLY A 18 -22.79 -37.38 36.25
CA GLY A 18 -22.26 -38.74 36.28
C GLY A 18 -21.37 -39.08 35.06
N VAL A 19 -20.33 -39.87 35.28
CA VAL A 19 -19.48 -40.41 34.22
C VAL A 19 -20.23 -41.56 33.53
N VAL A 20 -20.45 -41.42 32.23
CA VAL A 20 -21.17 -42.40 31.40
C VAL A 20 -20.19 -43.41 30.78
N THR A 21 -18.99 -42.96 30.41
CA THR A 21 -17.93 -43.82 29.89
C THR A 21 -16.57 -43.12 29.98
N THR A 22 -15.49 -43.78 29.57
CA THR A 22 -14.15 -43.19 29.47
C THR A 22 -13.60 -43.40 28.06
N LYS A 23 -12.75 -42.48 27.59
CA LYS A 23 -12.02 -42.66 26.32
C LYS A 23 -10.54 -42.79 26.60
N THR A 24 -9.84 -43.57 25.78
CA THR A 24 -8.39 -43.74 25.89
C THR A 24 -7.66 -42.44 25.50
N LEU A 25 -6.56 -42.14 26.18
CA LEU A 25 -5.71 -40.99 25.84
C LEU A 25 -5.25 -41.06 24.38
N GLY A 26 -5.34 -39.94 23.64
CA GLY A 26 -5.03 -39.86 22.20
C GLY A 26 -6.20 -40.22 21.27
N THR A 27 -7.35 -40.63 21.81
CA THR A 27 -8.56 -40.83 21.00
C THR A 27 -9.08 -39.50 20.47
N ARG A 28 -9.18 -39.36 19.15
CA ARG A 28 -9.78 -38.17 18.51
C ARG A 28 -11.27 -38.09 18.86
N VAL A 29 -11.73 -36.92 19.27
CA VAL A 29 -13.13 -36.63 19.56
C VAL A 29 -13.55 -35.36 18.85
N SER A 30 -14.78 -35.36 18.33
CA SER A 30 -15.39 -34.22 17.65
C SER A 30 -16.72 -33.88 18.33
N GLY A 31 -17.07 -32.60 18.37
CA GLY A 31 -18.26 -32.16 19.08
C GLY A 31 -18.48 -30.65 19.00
N THR A 32 -19.57 -30.19 19.62
CA THR A 32 -19.92 -28.77 19.72
C THR A 32 -19.57 -28.24 21.11
N LEU A 33 -19.00 -27.05 21.20
CA LEU A 33 -18.72 -26.43 22.50
C LEU A 33 -20.01 -25.88 23.13
N THR A 34 -20.24 -26.23 24.39
CA THR A 34 -21.28 -25.60 25.20
C THR A 34 -20.84 -24.21 25.65
N SER A 35 -21.80 -23.38 26.08
CA SER A 35 -21.53 -22.03 26.60
C SER A 35 -20.58 -21.98 27.79
N ASN A 36 -20.46 -23.09 28.54
CA ASN A 36 -19.54 -23.24 29.67
C ASN A 36 -18.26 -24.04 29.32
N GLY A 37 -17.93 -24.18 28.03
CA GLY A 37 -16.64 -24.70 27.56
C GLY A 37 -16.49 -26.22 27.52
N TRP A 38 -17.54 -26.99 27.77
CA TRP A 38 -17.53 -28.44 27.61
C TRP A 38 -17.71 -28.84 26.15
N LEU A 39 -17.07 -29.91 25.73
CA LEU A 39 -17.28 -30.47 24.40
C LEU A 39 -18.44 -31.47 24.43
N ARG A 40 -19.56 -31.13 23.80
CA ARG A 40 -20.68 -32.02 23.54
C ARG A 40 -20.36 -32.94 22.37
N ILE A 41 -20.12 -34.22 22.65
CA ILE A 41 -19.76 -35.22 21.63
C ILE A 41 -20.97 -36.01 21.11
N SER A 42 -22.11 -35.96 21.81
CA SER A 42 -23.39 -36.49 21.34
C SER A 42 -24.57 -35.77 22.03
N SER A 43 -25.81 -36.20 21.77
CA SER A 43 -27.00 -35.61 22.39
C SER A 43 -26.97 -35.66 23.93
N THR A 44 -26.26 -36.62 24.52
CA THR A 44 -26.23 -36.88 25.97
C THR A 44 -24.82 -37.02 26.57
N GLN A 45 -23.77 -36.77 25.79
CA GLN A 45 -22.38 -37.01 26.23
C GLN A 45 -21.48 -35.78 26.09
N TYR A 46 -20.71 -35.51 27.14
CA TYR A 46 -19.89 -34.31 27.29
C TYR A 46 -18.49 -34.64 27.82
N MET A 47 -17.47 -33.93 27.36
CA MET A 47 -16.09 -34.05 27.86
C MET A 47 -15.57 -32.70 28.37
N HIS A 48 -14.86 -32.75 29.50
CA HIS A 48 -14.32 -31.56 30.15
C HIS A 48 -13.14 -31.00 29.33
N PRO A 49 -13.01 -29.67 29.17
CA PRO A 49 -11.92 -29.08 28.38
C PRO A 49 -10.52 -29.44 28.88
N SER A 50 -10.33 -29.72 30.18
CA SER A 50 -9.00 -30.05 30.71
C SER A 50 -8.43 -31.40 30.23
N VAL A 51 -9.27 -32.27 29.66
CA VAL A 51 -8.84 -33.57 29.10
C VAL A 51 -8.78 -33.55 27.57
N LEU A 52 -8.94 -32.37 26.98
CA LEU A 52 -8.95 -32.14 25.54
C LEU A 52 -7.78 -31.22 25.19
N THR A 53 -7.04 -31.57 24.14
CA THR A 53 -6.06 -30.67 23.51
C THR A 53 -6.58 -30.33 22.12
N SER A 54 -6.47 -29.07 21.70
CA SER A 54 -6.88 -28.62 20.36
C SER A 54 -5.93 -29.08 19.24
N THR A 55 -4.86 -29.79 19.59
CA THR A 55 -3.83 -30.30 18.67
C THR A 55 -3.72 -31.81 18.79
N ASP A 56 -3.62 -32.49 17.64
CA ASP A 56 -3.26 -33.91 17.54
C ASP A 56 -1.96 -34.21 18.32
N PRO A 57 -1.81 -35.39 18.95
CA PRO A 57 -0.54 -35.77 19.56
C PRO A 57 0.57 -35.85 18.50
N ALA A 58 1.78 -35.41 18.86
CA ALA A 58 2.94 -35.43 17.96
C ALA A 58 3.24 -36.86 17.47
N PRO A 59 3.39 -37.10 16.15
CA PRO A 59 3.62 -38.43 15.62
C PRO A 59 5.06 -38.93 15.86
N SER A 60 5.22 -40.25 15.96
CA SER A 60 6.51 -40.94 16.01
C SER A 60 7.25 -40.87 14.66
N SER A 61 8.56 -41.10 14.69
CA SER A 61 9.44 -41.05 13.51
C SER A 61 8.93 -41.94 12.36
N SER A 62 8.88 -41.38 11.15
CA SER A 62 8.35 -42.04 9.94
C SER A 62 9.26 -41.81 8.73
N SER A 63 9.42 -42.82 7.87
CA SER A 63 10.20 -42.74 6.63
C SER A 63 9.40 -42.21 5.43
N SER A 64 8.08 -42.32 5.48
CA SER A 64 7.20 -41.77 4.43
C SER A 64 7.04 -40.26 4.60
N SER A 65 7.17 -39.53 3.49
CA SER A 65 6.90 -38.09 3.45
C SER A 65 5.41 -37.83 3.65
N VAL A 66 5.08 -36.88 4.52
CA VAL A 66 3.72 -36.42 4.77
C VAL A 66 3.59 -34.93 4.42
N THR A 67 2.38 -34.51 4.08
CA THR A 67 2.01 -33.09 3.96
C THR A 67 1.33 -32.64 5.24
N MET A 68 1.82 -31.56 5.83
CA MET A 68 1.27 -30.94 7.02
C MET A 68 1.11 -29.43 6.77
N TYR A 69 0.37 -28.76 7.64
CA TYR A 69 0.13 -27.33 7.54
C TYR A 69 0.45 -26.64 8.86
N MET A 70 0.97 -25.41 8.79
CA MET A 70 1.24 -24.60 9.98
C MET A 70 -0.04 -24.26 10.73
N ALA A 71 -0.19 -24.76 11.96
CA ALA A 71 -1.32 -24.44 12.84
C ALA A 71 -1.10 -23.14 13.62
N ALA A 72 0.14 -22.83 13.99
CA ALA A 72 0.48 -21.62 14.74
C ALA A 72 0.58 -20.38 13.83
N ALA A 73 0.23 -19.20 14.37
CA ALA A 73 0.33 -17.91 13.69
C ALA A 73 1.71 -17.69 13.03
N ILE A 74 2.78 -17.99 13.77
CA ILE A 74 4.17 -18.00 13.31
C ILE A 74 4.87 -19.23 13.93
N GLY A 75 5.54 -20.02 13.10
CA GLY A 75 6.35 -21.17 13.52
C GLY A 75 7.81 -21.02 13.16
N ASN A 76 8.69 -21.35 14.10
CA ASN A 76 10.12 -21.34 13.89
C ASN A 76 10.57 -22.60 13.14
N VAL A 77 11.32 -22.39 12.05
CA VAL A 77 12.06 -23.44 11.36
C VAL A 77 13.48 -23.45 11.94
N ARG A 78 13.96 -24.61 12.37
CA ARG A 78 15.25 -24.76 13.04
C ARG A 78 16.21 -25.63 12.25
N SER A 79 17.51 -25.51 12.56
CA SER A 79 18.57 -26.31 11.94
C SER A 79 18.67 -27.75 12.49
N GLY A 80 17.75 -28.17 13.36
CA GLY A 80 17.71 -29.52 13.93
C GLY A 80 16.40 -29.81 14.68
N PRO A 81 16.11 -31.09 14.98
CA PRO A 81 14.85 -31.54 15.58
C PRO A 81 14.85 -31.31 17.11
N GLY A 82 14.78 -30.04 17.52
CA GLY A 82 14.71 -29.67 18.94
C GLY A 82 14.74 -28.16 19.17
N LEU A 83 14.28 -27.73 20.35
CA LEU A 83 14.25 -26.31 20.72
C LEU A 83 15.64 -25.70 20.95
N GLY A 84 16.66 -26.53 21.19
CA GLY A 84 18.05 -26.10 21.35
C GLY A 84 18.79 -25.77 20.05
N TYR A 85 18.20 -26.07 18.89
CA TYR A 85 18.81 -25.77 17.59
C TYR A 85 18.46 -24.33 17.14
N PRO A 86 19.39 -23.60 16.49
CA PRO A 86 19.14 -22.25 15.96
C PRO A 86 17.90 -22.17 15.06
N VAL A 87 17.18 -21.06 15.17
CA VAL A 87 16.11 -20.71 14.23
C VAL A 87 16.76 -20.22 12.94
N VAL A 88 16.46 -20.87 11.82
CA VAL A 88 17.01 -20.52 10.50
C VAL A 88 16.03 -19.68 9.68
N THR A 89 14.74 -19.81 9.93
CA THR A 89 13.69 -18.96 9.33
C THR A 89 12.37 -19.14 10.08
N THR A 90 11.31 -18.45 9.66
CA THR A 90 9.96 -18.59 10.19
C THR A 90 8.95 -18.89 9.09
N MET A 91 7.85 -19.54 9.46
CA MET A 91 6.72 -19.86 8.59
C MET A 91 5.43 -19.35 9.21
N ARG A 92 4.48 -18.93 8.37
CA ARG A 92 3.18 -18.41 8.84
C ARG A 92 2.13 -19.52 8.85
N GLN A 93 1.08 -19.32 9.64
CA GLN A 93 -0.10 -20.20 9.68
C GLN A 93 -0.61 -20.52 8.28
N GLY A 94 -1.04 -21.77 8.08
CA GLY A 94 -1.54 -22.30 6.81
C GLY A 94 -0.46 -22.70 5.81
N ALA A 95 0.83 -22.41 6.05
CA ALA A 95 1.91 -22.84 5.16
C ALA A 95 1.94 -24.37 5.05
N GLU A 96 1.84 -24.87 3.82
CA GLU A 96 2.03 -26.28 3.51
C GLU A 96 3.51 -26.63 3.65
N VAL A 97 3.79 -27.70 4.38
CA VAL A 97 5.12 -28.24 4.58
C VAL A 97 5.10 -29.74 4.32
N ARG A 98 6.10 -30.21 3.58
CA ARG A 98 6.28 -31.63 3.28
C ARG A 98 7.57 -32.14 3.88
N GLY A 99 7.52 -33.32 4.46
CA GLY A 99 8.67 -33.87 5.14
C GLY A 99 8.42 -35.21 5.81
N THR A 100 9.47 -35.72 6.44
CA THR A 100 9.44 -36.97 7.21
C THR A 100 9.50 -36.67 8.70
N TRP A 101 8.81 -37.44 9.53
CA TRP A 101 8.85 -37.22 10.98
C TRP A 101 10.15 -37.73 11.60
N THR A 102 10.72 -36.92 12.49
CA THR A 102 11.89 -37.27 13.30
C THR A 102 11.70 -36.68 14.70
N ASN A 103 11.47 -37.54 15.69
CA ASN A 103 11.34 -37.17 17.11
C ASN A 103 10.35 -36.02 17.39
N GLY A 104 9.16 -36.05 16.76
CA GLY A 104 8.14 -35.00 16.92
C GLY A 104 8.43 -33.70 16.15
N TRP A 105 9.45 -33.69 15.29
CA TRP A 105 9.75 -32.61 14.35
C TRP A 105 9.60 -33.10 12.91
N LEU A 106 9.02 -32.27 12.05
CA LEU A 106 8.93 -32.55 10.62
C LEU A 106 10.23 -32.09 9.95
N ASN A 107 10.99 -33.03 9.39
CA ASN A 107 12.18 -32.76 8.60
C ASN A 107 11.77 -32.35 7.18
N LEU A 108 12.04 -31.09 6.82
CA LEU A 108 11.70 -30.50 5.53
C LEU A 108 12.77 -30.73 4.46
N GLY A 109 13.86 -31.43 4.78
CA GLY A 109 15.07 -31.50 3.96
C GLY A 109 16.01 -30.32 4.19
N ASN A 110 17.24 -30.41 3.65
CA ASN A 110 18.28 -29.38 3.74
C ASN A 110 18.58 -28.90 5.18
N GLY A 111 18.49 -29.80 6.16
CA GLY A 111 18.75 -29.50 7.58
C GLY A 111 17.67 -28.64 8.25
N ARG A 112 16.47 -28.53 7.69
CA ARG A 112 15.38 -27.70 8.22
C ARG A 112 14.31 -28.53 8.92
N PHE A 113 13.91 -28.10 10.11
CA PHE A 113 12.95 -28.82 10.95
C PHE A 113 11.90 -27.88 11.51
N VAL A 114 10.64 -28.34 11.56
CA VAL A 114 9.53 -27.63 12.21
C VAL A 114 8.91 -28.52 13.29
N SER A 115 8.54 -27.93 14.44
CA SER A 115 7.92 -28.69 15.53
C SER A 115 6.57 -29.23 15.10
N GLY A 116 6.28 -30.51 15.38
CA GLY A 116 4.98 -31.11 15.10
C GLY A 116 3.84 -30.52 15.90
N THR A 117 4.14 -29.94 17.06
CA THR A 117 3.13 -29.30 17.94
C THR A 117 2.50 -28.04 17.34
N ILE A 118 3.13 -27.47 16.31
CA ILE A 118 2.65 -26.29 15.60
C ILE A 118 2.20 -26.64 14.17
N LEU A 119 2.00 -27.93 13.90
CA LEU A 119 1.54 -28.47 12.64
C LEU A 119 0.19 -29.17 12.80
N THR A 120 -0.59 -29.18 11.74
CA THR A 120 -1.88 -29.87 11.64
C THR A 120 -1.91 -30.67 10.34
N SER A 121 -2.51 -31.87 10.40
CA SER A 121 -2.79 -32.71 9.23
C SER A 121 -3.98 -32.18 8.44
N GLN A 122 -4.84 -31.38 9.09
CA GLN A 122 -5.93 -30.66 8.46
C GLN A 122 -5.35 -29.42 7.78
N GLY A 123 -5.40 -29.38 6.45
CA GLY A 123 -5.19 -28.13 5.72
C GLY A 123 -6.13 -27.04 6.18
N PRO A 124 -5.86 -25.76 5.83
CA PRO A 124 -6.93 -24.77 5.88
C PRO A 124 -8.11 -25.37 5.12
N ALA A 125 -9.29 -25.42 5.75
CA ALA A 125 -10.43 -26.22 5.32
C ALA A 125 -10.53 -26.28 3.79
N ASP A 126 -10.51 -27.50 3.23
CA ASP A 126 -10.91 -27.73 1.86
C ASP A 126 -12.41 -27.42 1.79
N ASP A 127 -12.68 -26.13 1.66
CA ASP A 127 -14.01 -25.61 1.50
C ASP A 127 -14.45 -25.92 0.07
N GLU A 128 -15.00 -27.13 -0.11
CA GLU A 128 -15.92 -27.42 -1.20
C GLU A 128 -16.85 -26.22 -1.37
N PRO A 129 -17.02 -25.69 -2.60
CA PRO A 129 -17.80 -24.48 -2.80
C PRO A 129 -19.23 -24.69 -2.31
N GLU A 130 -19.72 -23.81 -1.43
CA GLU A 130 -21.09 -23.86 -0.90
C GLU A 130 -22.15 -23.68 -2.02
N SER A 131 -21.73 -23.38 -3.25
CA SER A 131 -22.61 -23.21 -4.41
C SER A 131 -21.89 -23.56 -5.71
N SER A 132 -22.56 -24.33 -6.58
CA SER A 132 -22.12 -24.59 -7.97
C SER A 132 -22.33 -23.39 -8.90
N THR A 133 -22.80 -22.26 -8.37
CA THR A 133 -23.09 -21.06 -9.16
C THR A 133 -21.82 -20.26 -9.37
N GLN A 134 -21.41 -20.11 -10.63
CA GLN A 134 -20.30 -19.22 -10.97
C GLN A 134 -20.69 -17.76 -10.73
N VAL A 135 -19.78 -16.99 -10.17
CA VAL A 135 -19.87 -15.55 -9.98
C VAL A 135 -18.81 -14.86 -10.82
N THR A 136 -19.18 -13.70 -11.37
CA THR A 136 -18.22 -12.77 -11.98
C THR A 136 -17.71 -11.82 -10.91
N ARG A 137 -16.39 -11.64 -10.86
CA ARG A 137 -15.70 -10.68 -10.00
C ARG A 137 -14.67 -9.93 -10.82
N TRP A 138 -14.18 -8.83 -10.26
CA TRP A 138 -13.13 -8.05 -10.89
C TRP A 138 -11.99 -7.76 -9.92
N VAL A 139 -10.79 -7.76 -10.48
CA VAL A 139 -9.55 -7.59 -9.73
C VAL A 139 -9.36 -6.12 -9.38
N THR A 140 -9.33 -5.78 -8.09
CA THR A 140 -9.27 -4.38 -7.62
C THR A 140 -7.88 -3.78 -7.73
N VAL A 141 -6.85 -4.61 -7.56
CA VAL A 141 -5.42 -4.27 -7.67
C VAL A 141 -4.69 -5.47 -8.27
N SER A 142 -3.61 -5.24 -9.02
CA SER A 142 -2.83 -6.34 -9.59
C SER A 142 -2.40 -7.31 -8.48
N ALA A 143 -2.81 -8.57 -8.60
CA ALA A 143 -2.74 -9.53 -7.50
C ALA A 143 -2.34 -10.92 -7.95
N ASN A 144 -1.79 -11.68 -6.99
CA ASN A 144 -1.32 -13.04 -7.21
C ASN A 144 -2.51 -14.00 -7.34
N VAL A 145 -2.42 -14.89 -8.32
CA VAL A 145 -3.22 -16.11 -8.43
C VAL A 145 -2.46 -17.24 -7.73
N ARG A 146 -3.17 -18.03 -6.94
CA ARG A 146 -2.58 -19.05 -6.06
C ARG A 146 -3.12 -20.44 -6.35
N SER A 147 -2.35 -21.45 -5.98
CA SER A 147 -2.70 -22.86 -6.13
C SER A 147 -3.81 -23.35 -5.18
N GLY A 148 -4.30 -22.50 -4.27
CA GLY A 148 -5.34 -22.84 -3.30
C GLY A 148 -5.94 -21.61 -2.60
N PRO A 149 -7.05 -21.76 -1.87
CA PRO A 149 -7.87 -20.68 -1.29
C PRO A 149 -7.28 -20.10 0.01
N SER A 150 -5.99 -19.73 -0.03
CA SER A 150 -5.26 -19.10 1.08
C SER A 150 -4.00 -18.41 0.56
N THR A 151 -3.54 -17.38 1.28
CA THR A 151 -2.28 -16.69 0.98
C THR A 151 -1.03 -17.54 1.23
N SER A 152 -1.18 -18.70 1.88
CA SER A 152 -0.11 -19.66 2.13
C SER A 152 0.19 -20.60 0.95
N TYR A 153 -0.74 -20.71 -0.01
CA TYR A 153 -0.54 -21.50 -1.23
C TYR A 153 0.41 -20.81 -2.21
N SER A 154 1.11 -21.62 -3.01
CA SER A 154 2.09 -21.16 -3.99
C SER A 154 1.46 -20.20 -5.01
N ILE A 155 2.23 -19.20 -5.45
CA ILE A 155 1.81 -18.27 -6.51
C ILE A 155 1.97 -19.00 -7.84
N VAL A 156 0.87 -19.18 -8.56
CA VAL A 156 0.84 -19.84 -9.88
C VAL A 156 0.71 -18.83 -11.03
N GLY A 157 0.46 -17.57 -10.70
CA GLY A 157 0.39 -16.48 -11.68
C GLY A 157 -0.06 -15.18 -11.05
N SER A 158 -0.51 -14.24 -11.88
CA SER A 158 -1.08 -12.97 -11.45
C SER A 158 -2.23 -12.53 -12.38
N ARG A 159 -3.06 -11.60 -11.90
CA ARG A 159 -4.06 -10.89 -12.71
C ARG A 159 -3.89 -9.39 -12.51
N SER A 160 -4.01 -8.63 -13.60
CA SER A 160 -3.94 -7.16 -13.59
C SER A 160 -5.18 -6.55 -12.95
N ALA A 161 -5.05 -5.36 -12.36
CA ALA A 161 -6.20 -4.57 -11.93
C ALA A 161 -7.20 -4.34 -13.08
N GLY A 162 -8.49 -4.39 -12.78
CA GLY A 162 -9.59 -4.29 -13.74
C GLY A 162 -9.94 -5.60 -14.47
N ALA A 163 -9.11 -6.65 -14.36
CA ALA A 163 -9.40 -7.92 -15.02
C ALA A 163 -10.70 -8.55 -14.49
N GLU A 164 -11.57 -8.96 -15.40
CA GLU A 164 -12.73 -9.79 -15.09
C GLU A 164 -12.26 -11.23 -14.81
N VAL A 165 -12.78 -11.84 -13.74
CA VAL A 165 -12.53 -13.23 -13.38
C VAL A 165 -13.84 -13.91 -12.98
N ARG A 166 -14.07 -15.10 -13.52
CA ARG A 166 -15.25 -15.91 -13.23
C ARG A 166 -14.84 -17.18 -12.49
N GLY A 167 -15.64 -17.58 -11.51
CA GLY A 167 -15.32 -18.72 -10.67
C GLY A 167 -16.39 -19.01 -9.64
N THR A 168 -16.19 -20.03 -8.82
CA THR A 168 -17.06 -20.35 -7.68
C THR A 168 -16.43 -19.84 -6.39
N LEU A 169 -17.24 -19.38 -5.44
CA LEU A 169 -16.73 -18.99 -4.13
C LEU A 169 -16.58 -20.23 -3.25
N THR A 170 -15.41 -20.35 -2.60
CA THR A 170 -15.21 -21.28 -1.48
C THR A 170 -15.92 -20.75 -0.24
N SER A 171 -16.14 -21.60 0.78
CA SER A 171 -16.78 -21.18 2.04
C SER A 171 -16.01 -20.04 2.74
N ASN A 172 -14.67 -20.02 2.62
CA ASN A 172 -13.83 -18.94 3.11
C ASN A 172 -13.71 -17.70 2.18
N GLY A 173 -14.53 -17.63 1.13
CA GLY A 173 -14.68 -16.46 0.26
C GLY A 173 -13.65 -16.30 -0.85
N TRP A 174 -12.69 -17.23 -1.00
CA TRP A 174 -11.79 -17.21 -2.16
C TRP A 174 -12.53 -17.54 -3.44
N LEU A 175 -12.15 -16.86 -4.52
CA LEU A 175 -12.67 -17.17 -5.83
C LEU A 175 -11.82 -18.26 -6.46
N ARG A 176 -12.43 -19.43 -6.65
CA ARG A 176 -11.87 -20.54 -7.43
C ARG A 176 -12.15 -20.29 -8.91
N ILE A 177 -11.14 -19.87 -9.66
CA ILE A 177 -11.23 -19.61 -11.10
C ILE A 177 -11.32 -20.93 -11.87
N ASN A 178 -10.50 -21.92 -11.49
CA ASN A 178 -10.54 -23.29 -11.99
C ASN A 178 -9.99 -24.27 -10.93
N SER A 179 -9.68 -25.51 -11.32
CA SER A 179 -9.19 -26.54 -10.39
C SER A 179 -7.88 -26.19 -9.67
N SER A 180 -7.07 -25.27 -10.22
CA SER A 180 -5.71 -24.96 -9.76
C SER A 180 -5.44 -23.46 -9.55
N GLU A 181 -6.40 -22.59 -9.82
CA GLU A 181 -6.23 -21.13 -9.72
C GLU A 181 -7.26 -20.51 -8.79
N PHE A 182 -6.76 -19.83 -7.76
CA PHE A 182 -7.56 -19.20 -6.72
C PHE A 182 -7.11 -17.76 -6.50
N MET A 183 -8.07 -16.86 -6.27
CA MET A 183 -7.80 -15.46 -5.95
C MET A 183 -8.46 -15.05 -4.64
N SER A 184 -7.74 -14.22 -3.88
CA SER A 184 -8.16 -13.78 -2.56
C SER A 184 -9.42 -12.90 -2.65
N PRO A 185 -10.39 -13.05 -1.74
CA PRO A 185 -11.55 -12.15 -1.69
C PRO A 185 -11.13 -10.69 -1.53
N GLY A 186 -10.02 -10.42 -0.83
CA GLY A 186 -9.55 -9.06 -0.57
C GLY A 186 -9.05 -8.30 -1.79
N VAL A 187 -8.88 -8.98 -2.94
CA VAL A 187 -8.45 -8.37 -4.21
C VAL A 187 -9.54 -8.43 -5.28
N LEU A 188 -10.77 -8.79 -4.88
CA LEU A 188 -11.89 -9.00 -5.78
C LEU A 188 -13.11 -8.19 -5.36
N THR A 189 -13.91 -7.75 -6.33
CA THR A 189 -15.19 -7.08 -6.10
C THR A 189 -16.28 -7.67 -7.01
N ASP A 190 -17.54 -7.64 -6.58
CA ASP A 190 -18.72 -7.89 -7.45
C ASP A 190 -19.09 -6.71 -8.34
N ARG A 191 -18.48 -5.54 -8.12
CA ARG A 191 -18.77 -4.36 -8.92
C ARG A 191 -17.74 -4.26 -10.03
N GLU A 192 -18.20 -4.36 -11.26
CA GLU A 192 -17.37 -4.10 -12.44
C GLU A 192 -16.64 -2.76 -12.30
N PRO A 193 -15.29 -2.75 -12.26
CA PRO A 193 -14.49 -1.55 -12.35
C PRO A 193 -14.64 -1.04 -13.79
N GLY A 194 -15.61 -0.15 -13.97
CA GLY A 194 -15.86 0.47 -15.27
C GLY A 194 -16.88 -0.25 -16.15
N GLY A 195 -17.96 -0.78 -15.56
CA GLY A 195 -19.16 -1.20 -16.29
C GLY A 195 -19.83 0.01 -16.94
N GLY A 196 -19.27 0.38 -18.09
CA GLY A 196 -19.54 1.58 -18.85
C GLY A 196 -18.41 1.75 -19.87
N ALA A 197 -18.45 0.96 -20.94
CA ALA A 197 -17.53 1.18 -22.05
C ALA A 197 -17.81 2.58 -22.66
N THR A 198 -16.86 3.48 -22.44
CA THR A 198 -16.55 4.69 -23.22
C THR A 198 -17.58 5.83 -23.21
N ALA A 199 -17.63 6.53 -22.08
CA ALA A 199 -17.40 7.97 -22.10
C ALA A 199 -16.17 8.21 -21.20
N PRO A 200 -15.29 9.20 -21.46
CA PRO A 200 -14.26 9.55 -20.49
C PRO A 200 -14.96 9.74 -19.15
N ALA A 201 -14.58 8.97 -18.12
CA ALA A 201 -15.12 9.14 -16.78
C ALA A 201 -15.02 10.64 -16.49
N GLU A 202 -16.16 11.32 -16.36
CA GLU A 202 -16.19 12.78 -16.24
C GLU A 202 -15.27 13.14 -15.09
N THR A 203 -14.07 13.61 -15.43
CA THR A 203 -13.09 13.98 -14.44
C THR A 203 -13.64 15.25 -13.83
N VAL A 204 -14.08 15.16 -12.58
CA VAL A 204 -14.53 16.34 -11.87
C VAL A 204 -13.29 17.10 -11.42
N THR A 205 -13.36 18.41 -11.54
CA THR A 205 -12.40 19.29 -10.88
C THR A 205 -12.92 19.55 -9.47
N GLN A 206 -12.05 19.37 -8.49
CA GLN A 206 -12.33 19.59 -7.08
C GLN A 206 -11.16 20.36 -6.46
N TYR A 207 -11.39 20.98 -5.32
CA TYR A 207 -10.40 21.77 -4.62
C TYR A 207 -10.26 21.31 -3.18
N VAL A 208 -9.02 21.15 -2.72
CA VAL A 208 -8.75 20.77 -1.33
C VAL A 208 -9.22 21.89 -0.39
N THR A 209 -10.13 21.58 0.54
CA THR A 209 -10.66 22.54 1.52
C THR A 209 -9.90 22.50 2.85
N ALA A 210 -9.26 21.38 3.17
CA ALA A 210 -8.44 21.25 4.38
C ALA A 210 -7.06 21.91 4.21
N SER A 211 -6.52 22.51 5.28
CA SER A 211 -5.17 23.13 5.28
C SER A 211 -4.09 22.19 4.74
N ILE A 212 -4.18 20.89 5.08
CA ILE A 212 -3.39 19.80 4.52
C ILE A 212 -4.32 18.59 4.34
N GLY A 213 -4.44 18.13 3.09
CA GLY A 213 -5.16 16.92 2.69
C GLY A 213 -4.22 15.75 2.46
N ASN A 214 -4.41 14.65 3.19
CA ASN A 214 -3.64 13.42 2.99
C ASN A 214 -4.09 12.71 1.71
N VAL A 215 -3.15 12.54 0.78
CA VAL A 215 -3.29 11.67 -0.39
C VAL A 215 -2.84 10.28 0.01
N ARG A 216 -3.65 9.27 -0.28
CA ARG A 216 -3.47 7.90 0.18
C ARG A 216 -3.35 6.94 -0.99
N SER A 217 -2.76 5.78 -0.72
CA SER A 217 -2.60 4.67 -1.65
C SER A 217 -3.92 3.92 -1.97
N GLY A 218 -5.04 4.34 -1.37
CA GLY A 218 -6.36 3.78 -1.61
C GLY A 218 -7.48 4.65 -1.04
N PRO A 219 -8.75 4.40 -1.43
CA PRO A 219 -9.91 5.21 -1.06
C PRO A 219 -10.39 4.91 0.37
N GLY A 220 -9.59 5.28 1.38
CA GLY A 220 -9.93 5.07 2.79
C GLY A 220 -8.84 5.56 3.76
N LEU A 221 -9.21 5.81 5.01
CA LEU A 221 -8.27 6.30 6.05
C LEU A 221 -7.27 5.23 6.54
N ASN A 222 -7.55 3.96 6.28
CA ASN A 222 -6.69 2.81 6.60
C ASN A 222 -5.54 2.62 5.61
N TYR A 223 -5.58 3.27 4.45
CA TYR A 223 -4.49 3.23 3.46
C TYR A 223 -3.37 4.20 3.83
N SER A 224 -2.12 3.81 3.54
CA SER A 224 -0.95 4.64 3.83
C SER A 224 -1.04 5.99 3.11
N VAL A 225 -0.70 7.05 3.83
CA VAL A 225 -0.50 8.38 3.24
C VAL A 225 0.73 8.31 2.34
N VAL A 226 0.54 8.59 1.06
CA VAL A 226 1.61 8.58 0.04
C VAL A 226 2.17 9.97 -0.21
N THR A 227 1.36 11.01 0.00
CA THR A 227 1.78 12.42 -0.03
C THR A 227 0.70 13.28 0.63
N THR A 228 0.92 14.58 0.71
CA THR A 228 -0.08 15.55 1.13
C THR A 228 -0.31 16.62 0.06
N MET A 229 -1.46 17.28 0.11
CA MET A 229 -1.86 18.38 -0.76
C MET A 229 -2.36 19.55 0.11
N ARG A 230 -2.07 20.79 -0.29
CA ARG A 230 -2.46 21.98 0.49
C ARG A 230 -3.87 22.43 0.12
N GLN A 231 -4.52 23.18 1.00
CA GLN A 231 -5.78 23.86 0.70
C GLN A 231 -5.69 24.66 -0.60
N GLY A 232 -6.76 24.67 -1.40
CA GLY A 232 -6.84 25.33 -2.71
C GLY A 232 -6.22 24.53 -3.86
N THR A 233 -5.52 23.40 -3.58
CA THR A 233 -4.97 22.55 -4.65
C THR A 233 -6.11 22.02 -5.51
N GLU A 234 -6.10 22.37 -6.80
CA GLU A 234 -6.99 21.78 -7.79
C GLU A 234 -6.60 20.32 -8.02
N VAL A 235 -7.58 19.44 -7.89
CA VAL A 235 -7.43 18.02 -8.13
C VAL A 235 -8.48 17.56 -9.10
N ARG A 236 -8.05 16.84 -10.12
CA ARG A 236 -8.93 16.23 -11.12
C ARG A 236 -8.92 14.74 -10.96
N GLY A 237 -10.10 14.16 -11.04
CA GLY A 237 -10.22 12.73 -10.84
C GLY A 237 -11.63 12.24 -10.98
N SER A 238 -11.78 10.93 -10.81
CA SER A 238 -13.07 10.27 -10.77
C SER A 238 -13.40 9.90 -9.33
N TRP A 239 -14.66 10.08 -8.91
CA TRP A 239 -15.10 9.65 -7.60
C TRP A 239 -15.10 8.13 -7.46
N THR A 240 -14.65 7.63 -6.31
CA THR A 240 -14.70 6.21 -5.93
C THR A 240 -14.88 6.11 -4.43
N ASN A 241 -16.03 5.61 -3.97
CA ASN A 241 -16.35 5.41 -2.54
C ASN A 241 -16.13 6.65 -1.65
N GLY A 242 -16.48 7.85 -2.13
CA GLY A 242 -16.29 9.10 -1.38
C GLY A 242 -14.86 9.64 -1.37
N TRP A 243 -13.96 9.07 -2.17
CA TRP A 243 -12.60 9.56 -2.41
C TRP A 243 -12.43 9.90 -3.88
N LEU A 244 -11.66 10.95 -4.17
CA LEU A 244 -11.33 11.33 -5.53
C LEU A 244 -10.06 10.59 -5.96
N ASN A 245 -10.16 9.78 -7.01
CA ASN A 245 -9.04 9.07 -7.62
C ASN A 245 -8.27 10.02 -8.54
N LEU A 246 -7.02 10.31 -8.19
CA LEU A 246 -6.11 11.24 -8.89
C LEU A 246 -5.24 10.54 -9.95
N GLY A 247 -5.48 9.25 -10.20
CA GLY A 247 -4.64 8.40 -11.04
C GLY A 247 -3.35 7.95 -10.33
N GLY A 248 -2.76 6.86 -10.83
CA GLY A 248 -1.52 6.29 -10.29
C GLY A 248 -1.65 5.72 -8.87
N GLY A 249 -2.85 5.24 -8.49
CA GLY A 249 -3.11 4.68 -7.16
C GLY A 249 -3.20 5.73 -6.04
N ARG A 250 -3.45 7.00 -6.38
CA ARG A 250 -3.53 8.12 -5.42
C ARG A 250 -4.97 8.55 -5.23
N TYR A 251 -5.38 8.67 -3.97
CA TYR A 251 -6.75 9.02 -3.59
C TYR A 251 -6.74 10.12 -2.53
N ILE A 252 -7.65 11.07 -2.64
CA ILE A 252 -7.84 12.13 -1.63
C ILE A 252 -9.30 12.15 -1.17
N SER A 253 -9.53 12.33 0.13
CA SER A 253 -10.86 12.18 0.73
C SER A 253 -11.81 13.24 0.20
N GLY A 254 -13.00 12.85 -0.26
CA GLY A 254 -14.00 13.80 -0.73
C GLY A 254 -14.54 14.73 0.34
N THR A 255 -14.43 14.34 1.61
CA THR A 255 -14.83 15.17 2.75
C THR A 255 -13.99 16.43 2.91
N ILE A 256 -12.80 16.48 2.28
CA ILE A 256 -11.91 17.63 2.26
C ILE A 256 -11.81 18.24 0.86
N LEU A 257 -12.79 17.97 0.01
CA LEU A 257 -12.86 18.49 -1.35
C LEU A 257 -14.15 19.29 -1.54
N SER A 258 -14.08 20.28 -2.41
CA SER A 258 -15.23 21.05 -2.85
C SER A 258 -15.22 21.22 -4.37
N SER A 259 -16.39 21.15 -4.99
CA SER A 259 -16.59 21.44 -6.42
C SER A 259 -16.46 22.93 -6.71
N THR A 260 -16.64 23.76 -5.69
CA THR A 260 -16.34 25.19 -5.73
C THR A 260 -14.97 25.42 -5.10
N ASN A 261 -14.13 26.20 -5.77
CA ASN A 261 -12.85 26.58 -5.19
C ASN A 261 -13.11 27.34 -3.88
N PRO A 262 -12.70 26.83 -2.70
CA PRO A 262 -12.90 27.52 -1.42
C PRO A 262 -12.10 28.83 -1.34
N VAL A 263 -11.22 29.09 -2.31
CA VAL A 263 -10.46 30.33 -2.48
C VAL A 263 -11.04 31.22 -3.59
N ALA A 264 -12.09 30.77 -4.31
CA ALA A 264 -12.82 31.64 -5.22
C ALA A 264 -13.78 32.52 -4.40
N ALA A 265 -13.42 33.79 -4.27
CA ALA A 265 -14.34 34.85 -3.88
C ALA A 265 -15.57 34.87 -4.80
N ALA A 266 -16.70 35.36 -4.28
CA ALA A 266 -17.98 35.55 -4.96
C ALA A 266 -17.84 36.08 -6.41
N PRO A 267 -18.78 35.77 -7.34
CA PRO A 267 -18.62 36.07 -8.75
C PRO A 267 -18.47 37.59 -8.95
N ALA A 268 -17.30 38.02 -9.39
CA ALA A 268 -17.06 39.38 -9.83
C ALA A 268 -17.72 39.60 -11.21
N PRO A 269 -18.18 40.82 -11.52
CA PRO A 269 -18.72 41.16 -12.84
C PRO A 269 -17.67 40.89 -13.94
N ALA A 270 -18.14 40.70 -15.17
CA ALA A 270 -17.37 40.29 -16.36
C ALA A 270 -15.93 40.86 -16.38
N PRO A 271 -14.92 40.05 -16.76
CA PRO A 271 -13.52 40.40 -16.55
C PRO A 271 -13.19 41.71 -17.27
N ALA A 272 -12.92 42.74 -16.48
CA ALA A 272 -12.11 43.85 -16.94
C ALA A 272 -10.72 43.30 -17.33
N PRO A 273 -10.02 43.92 -18.30
CA PRO A 273 -8.69 43.48 -18.72
C PRO A 273 -7.79 43.26 -17.50
N ALA A 274 -7.05 42.14 -17.48
CA ALA A 274 -6.17 41.80 -16.37
C ALA A 274 -5.27 43.01 -16.01
N PRO A 275 -5.20 43.42 -14.73
CA PRO A 275 -4.31 44.50 -14.33
C PRO A 275 -2.87 44.06 -14.60
N ALA A 276 -2.07 44.97 -15.16
CA ALA A 276 -0.65 44.74 -15.41
C ALA A 276 0.06 44.26 -14.13
N PRO A 277 1.08 43.38 -14.23
CA PRO A 277 1.82 42.90 -13.06
C PRO A 277 2.37 44.11 -12.29
N THR A 278 1.98 44.24 -11.03
CA THR A 278 2.50 45.29 -10.17
C THR A 278 3.85 44.84 -9.61
N THR A 279 4.75 45.81 -9.46
CA THR A 279 6.06 45.75 -8.80
C THR A 279 6.18 44.81 -7.56
N PRO A 280 5.15 44.62 -6.69
CA PRO A 280 5.28 43.82 -5.47
C PRO A 280 5.68 42.34 -5.64
N ILE A 281 5.23 41.63 -6.69
CA ILE A 281 5.58 40.20 -6.83
C ILE A 281 7.04 40.01 -7.27
N ARG A 282 7.55 40.91 -8.12
CA ARG A 282 8.93 40.87 -8.60
C ARG A 282 9.90 41.19 -7.47
N GLU A 283 9.57 42.18 -6.64
CA GLU A 283 10.34 42.50 -5.42
C GLU A 283 10.40 41.31 -4.46
N ALA A 284 9.27 40.64 -4.19
CA ALA A 284 9.22 39.48 -3.30
C ALA A 284 10.04 38.27 -3.84
N LEU A 285 10.02 38.06 -5.16
CA LEU A 285 10.87 37.07 -5.82
C LEU A 285 12.35 37.39 -5.63
N MET A 286 12.76 38.66 -5.75
CA MET A 286 14.15 39.07 -5.56
C MET A 286 14.59 38.91 -4.10
N GLU A 287 13.77 39.34 -3.13
CA GLU A 287 14.05 39.16 -1.70
C GLU A 287 14.24 37.68 -1.34
N THR A 288 13.37 36.82 -1.89
CA THR A 288 13.46 35.38 -1.69
C THR A 288 14.70 34.79 -2.36
N ALA A 289 15.03 35.21 -3.59
CA ALA A 289 16.21 34.75 -4.32
C ALA A 289 17.49 35.08 -3.54
N GLU A 290 17.62 36.32 -3.08
CA GLU A 290 18.77 36.82 -2.34
C GLU A 290 19.02 36.04 -1.04
N LYS A 291 17.95 35.67 -0.32
CA LYS A 291 18.02 34.93 0.96
C LYS A 291 18.85 33.64 0.91
N TYR A 292 18.93 33.00 -0.25
CA TYR A 292 19.62 31.71 -0.41
C TYR A 292 20.99 31.81 -1.08
N VAL A 293 21.47 33.02 -1.41
CA VAL A 293 22.84 33.23 -1.87
C VAL A 293 23.84 32.66 -0.84
N GLY A 294 24.84 31.93 -1.32
CA GLY A 294 25.80 31.19 -0.50
C GLY A 294 25.39 29.75 -0.18
N SER A 295 24.16 29.33 -0.48
CA SER A 295 23.73 27.94 -0.29
C SER A 295 24.51 26.98 -1.20
N PRO A 296 24.84 25.76 -0.76
CA PRO A 296 25.64 24.84 -1.56
C PRO A 296 24.89 24.34 -2.79
N TYR A 297 25.62 24.17 -3.90
CA TYR A 297 25.11 23.47 -5.06
C TYR A 297 25.23 21.97 -4.85
N VAL A 298 24.13 21.25 -5.02
CA VAL A 298 24.10 19.78 -5.03
C VAL A 298 23.24 19.35 -6.20
N LEU A 299 23.78 18.48 -7.05
CA LEU A 299 23.01 17.91 -8.16
C LEU A 299 21.79 17.15 -7.57
N TYR A 300 20.59 17.45 -8.08
CA TYR A 300 19.33 16.98 -7.49
C TYR A 300 19.09 17.45 -6.04
N GLY A 301 19.62 18.62 -5.70
CA GLY A 301 19.47 19.25 -4.40
C GLY A 301 18.01 19.32 -3.95
N THR A 302 17.81 19.13 -2.65
CA THR A 302 16.51 19.23 -1.98
C THR A 302 16.50 20.51 -1.14
N PRO A 303 15.76 21.55 -1.55
CA PRO A 303 15.60 22.79 -0.79
C PRO A 303 15.05 22.56 0.64
N PRO A 304 15.28 23.48 1.60
CA PRO A 304 15.96 24.77 1.45
C PRO A 304 17.49 24.75 1.66
N GLY A 305 18.13 23.59 1.87
CA GLY A 305 19.54 23.52 2.30
C GLY A 305 20.57 23.21 1.22
N ALA A 306 20.14 22.73 0.05
CA ALA A 306 21.00 22.37 -1.05
C ALA A 306 20.24 22.48 -2.37
N PHE A 307 20.86 23.05 -3.40
CA PHE A 307 20.18 23.38 -4.64
C PHE A 307 20.92 22.89 -5.89
N ASP A 308 20.20 22.36 -6.87
CA ASP A 308 20.59 22.50 -8.28
C ASP A 308 19.90 23.73 -8.92
N CYS A 309 20.33 24.11 -10.13
CA CYS A 309 19.84 25.30 -10.84
C CYS A 309 18.31 25.39 -10.91
N SER A 310 17.64 24.30 -11.32
CA SER A 310 16.18 24.25 -11.43
C SER A 310 15.46 24.13 -10.10
N SER A 311 16.08 23.53 -9.09
CA SER A 311 15.53 23.42 -7.73
C SER A 311 15.51 24.78 -7.03
N TYR A 312 16.50 25.62 -7.33
CA TYR A 312 16.64 26.96 -6.80
C TYR A 312 15.52 27.86 -7.32
N THR A 313 15.36 27.91 -8.65
CA THR A 313 14.25 28.64 -9.27
C THR A 313 12.90 28.10 -8.78
N TRP A 314 12.72 26.78 -8.79
CA TRP A 314 11.50 26.16 -8.28
C TRP A 314 11.16 26.59 -6.85
N TRP A 315 12.16 26.58 -5.95
CA TRP A 315 11.99 26.96 -4.56
C TRP A 315 11.64 28.44 -4.39
N VAL A 316 12.33 29.35 -5.07
CA VAL A 316 12.09 30.79 -4.97
C VAL A 316 10.66 31.13 -5.38
N TYR A 317 10.18 30.60 -6.51
CA TYR A 317 8.81 30.85 -6.96
C TYR A 317 7.79 30.19 -6.01
N GLN A 318 8.08 28.98 -5.52
CA GLN A 318 7.22 28.27 -4.59
C GLN A 318 7.00 29.04 -3.27
N GLN A 319 8.03 29.69 -2.74
CA GLN A 319 7.92 30.52 -1.53
C GLN A 319 7.05 31.77 -1.76
N ASN A 320 6.94 32.23 -3.00
CA ASN A 320 6.11 33.36 -3.42
C ASN A 320 4.74 32.91 -3.96
N GLY A 321 4.34 31.66 -3.71
CA GLY A 321 3.03 31.12 -4.10
C GLY A 321 2.90 30.79 -5.58
N ILE A 322 3.99 30.84 -6.36
CA ILE A 322 4.01 30.54 -7.78
C ILE A 322 4.57 29.13 -7.99
N ASN A 323 3.76 28.23 -8.54
CA ASN A 323 4.19 26.86 -8.80
C ASN A 323 4.77 26.77 -10.22
N ILE A 324 6.07 26.48 -10.31
CA ILE A 324 6.71 26.10 -11.58
C ILE A 324 7.15 24.62 -11.53
N PRO A 325 7.44 23.98 -12.67
CA PRO A 325 7.98 22.62 -12.68
C PRO A 325 9.37 22.50 -12.04
N ARG A 326 9.76 21.29 -11.64
CA ARG A 326 11.03 21.02 -10.92
C ARG A 326 12.26 21.00 -11.82
N THR A 327 12.13 20.68 -13.10
CA THR A 327 13.26 20.49 -14.02
C THR A 327 13.39 21.66 -14.98
N VAL A 328 14.61 21.98 -15.46
CA VAL A 328 14.83 23.03 -16.46
C VAL A 328 13.99 22.79 -17.72
N ARG A 329 13.92 21.53 -18.18
CA ARG A 329 13.17 21.12 -19.38
C ARG A 329 11.70 21.44 -19.24
N ASP A 330 11.10 21.18 -18.08
CA ASP A 330 9.68 21.43 -17.85
C ASP A 330 9.41 22.91 -17.55
N GLN A 331 10.31 23.61 -16.84
CA GLN A 331 10.20 25.06 -16.59
C GLN A 331 10.13 25.85 -17.90
N ARG A 332 10.89 25.45 -18.92
CA ARG A 332 10.80 26.03 -20.26
C ARG A 332 9.40 25.94 -20.87
N THR A 333 8.64 24.89 -20.59
CA THR A 333 7.33 24.66 -21.23
C THR A 333 6.22 25.55 -20.67
N VAL A 334 6.44 26.17 -19.51
CA VAL A 334 5.42 26.98 -18.83
C VAL A 334 5.65 28.49 -18.94
N VAL A 335 6.81 28.91 -19.46
CA VAL A 335 7.16 30.33 -19.59
C VAL A 335 6.76 30.91 -20.95
N THR A 336 6.45 32.20 -20.96
CA THR A 336 6.28 32.97 -22.20
C THR A 336 7.63 33.54 -22.63
N PRO A 337 8.10 33.29 -23.87
CA PRO A 337 9.34 33.88 -24.39
C PRO A 337 9.31 35.42 -24.32
N VAL A 338 10.39 36.05 -23.87
CA VAL A 338 10.52 37.51 -23.84
C VAL A 338 11.89 37.96 -24.35
N THR A 339 11.92 39.15 -24.96
CA THR A 339 13.17 39.81 -25.41
C THR A 339 13.57 40.99 -24.53
N ASP A 340 12.66 41.47 -23.68
CA ASP A 340 12.89 42.50 -22.68
C ASP A 340 12.69 41.89 -21.28
N PRO A 341 13.73 41.25 -20.72
CA PRO A 341 13.62 40.57 -19.44
C PRO A 341 13.49 41.58 -18.31
N GLN A 342 12.62 41.26 -17.35
CA GLN A 342 12.36 42.04 -16.16
C GLN A 342 12.74 41.21 -14.93
N PRO A 343 13.14 41.82 -13.79
CA PRO A 343 13.48 41.08 -12.58
C PRO A 343 12.40 40.04 -12.23
N GLY A 344 12.81 38.80 -11.97
CA GLY A 344 11.90 37.67 -11.78
C GLY A 344 11.49 36.94 -13.05
N ASP A 345 12.04 37.27 -14.23
CA ASP A 345 11.96 36.38 -15.40
C ASP A 345 13.05 35.28 -15.29
N LEU A 346 12.80 34.10 -15.85
CA LEU A 346 13.79 33.02 -15.87
C LEU A 346 14.80 33.24 -17.01
N VAL A 347 16.08 33.01 -16.71
CA VAL A 347 17.18 33.03 -17.67
C VAL A 347 17.64 31.60 -17.92
N PHE A 348 17.65 31.17 -19.18
CA PHE A 348 18.09 29.83 -19.58
C PHE A 348 19.38 29.94 -20.39
N TYR A 349 20.32 29.02 -20.13
CA TYR A 349 21.61 28.95 -20.81
C TYR A 349 21.89 27.56 -21.38
N ASN A 350 22.98 27.46 -22.15
CA ASN A 350 23.57 26.20 -22.61
C ASN A 350 22.56 25.31 -23.31
N ASN A 351 21.72 25.85 -24.19
CA ASN A 351 20.64 25.09 -24.84
C ASN A 351 19.72 24.39 -23.81
N TRP A 352 19.24 25.16 -22.81
CA TRP A 352 18.23 24.73 -21.82
C TRP A 352 18.71 23.71 -20.79
N TYR A 353 20.02 23.65 -20.53
CA TYR A 353 20.60 22.79 -19.49
C TYR A 353 20.83 23.52 -18.16
N HIS A 354 20.80 24.86 -18.16
CA HIS A 354 20.92 25.67 -16.94
C HIS A 354 19.81 26.72 -16.86
N VAL A 355 19.44 27.11 -15.65
CA VAL A 355 18.42 28.13 -15.40
C VAL A 355 18.75 28.98 -14.16
N GLY A 356 18.48 30.27 -14.26
CA GLY A 356 18.58 31.24 -13.18
C GLY A 356 17.39 32.20 -13.17
N ILE A 357 17.40 33.16 -12.25
CA ILE A 357 16.38 34.21 -12.12
C ILE A 357 17.02 35.55 -12.46
N TYR A 358 16.49 36.24 -13.46
CA TYR A 358 16.96 37.55 -13.87
C TYR A 358 16.72 38.55 -12.74
N ALA A 359 17.74 39.34 -12.41
CA ALA A 359 17.73 40.29 -11.31
C ALA A 359 17.77 41.75 -11.77
N GLY A 360 17.61 41.99 -13.09
CA GLY A 360 17.76 43.32 -13.68
C GLY A 360 19.21 43.67 -13.99
N ASN A 361 19.41 44.70 -14.82
CA ASN A 361 20.73 45.27 -15.14
C ASN A 361 21.78 44.24 -15.60
N GLY A 362 21.36 43.16 -16.26
CA GLY A 362 22.27 42.12 -16.71
C GLY A 362 22.74 41.14 -15.61
N MET A 363 22.09 41.14 -14.45
CA MET A 363 22.44 40.32 -13.28
C MET A 363 21.49 39.12 -13.12
N VAL A 364 21.97 38.05 -12.48
CA VAL A 364 21.22 36.81 -12.26
C VAL A 364 21.48 36.24 -10.87
N TYR A 365 20.44 35.66 -10.28
CA TYR A 365 20.54 34.74 -9.16
C TYR A 365 20.43 33.29 -9.67
N GLU A 366 21.40 32.43 -9.34
CA GLU A 366 21.34 31.03 -9.74
C GLU A 366 22.15 30.12 -8.83
N ALA A 367 21.75 28.85 -8.73
CA ALA A 367 22.61 27.78 -8.23
C ALA A 367 23.56 27.37 -9.36
N ASN A 368 24.74 27.98 -9.39
CA ASN A 368 25.68 27.89 -10.53
C ASN A 368 26.32 26.50 -10.63
N ASN A 369 27.15 26.10 -9.66
CA ASN A 369 27.88 24.82 -9.69
C ASN A 369 28.44 24.44 -8.30
N PRO A 370 28.95 23.20 -8.11
CA PRO A 370 29.47 22.72 -6.82
C PRO A 370 30.56 23.58 -6.16
N SER A 371 31.32 24.35 -6.95
CA SER A 371 32.42 25.18 -6.42
C SER A 371 31.96 26.53 -5.87
N THR A 372 30.87 27.09 -6.40
CA THR A 372 30.40 28.43 -6.02
C THR A 372 29.06 28.43 -5.29
N GLY A 373 28.24 27.39 -5.43
CA GLY A 373 26.90 27.35 -4.86
C GLY A 373 25.92 28.31 -5.54
N VAL A 374 24.95 28.80 -4.76
CA VAL A 374 24.02 29.86 -5.15
C VAL A 374 24.73 31.21 -5.10
N ILE A 375 24.73 31.93 -6.22
CA ILE A 375 25.42 33.21 -6.34
C ILE A 375 24.54 34.26 -7.03
N TYR A 376 24.85 35.53 -6.73
CA TYR A 376 24.41 36.70 -7.48
C TYR A 376 25.58 37.21 -8.30
N HIS A 377 25.44 37.24 -9.63
CA HIS A 377 26.53 37.67 -10.50
C HIS A 377 26.02 38.16 -11.85
N LYS A 378 26.94 38.67 -12.67
CA LYS A 378 26.63 39.12 -14.03
C LYS A 378 26.33 37.91 -14.91
N MET A 379 25.25 37.98 -15.69
CA MET A 379 24.90 36.90 -16.62
C MET A 379 26.04 36.60 -17.59
N TRP A 380 26.13 35.34 -18.01
CA TRP A 380 26.98 34.96 -19.12
C TRP A 380 26.45 35.56 -20.42
N ASP A 381 27.35 35.82 -21.36
CA ASP A 381 27.08 36.53 -22.62
C ASP A 381 26.84 35.61 -23.83
N TYR A 382 26.63 34.30 -23.59
CA TYR A 382 26.41 33.31 -24.63
C TYR A 382 25.15 32.46 -24.39
N ASP A 383 24.44 32.13 -25.47
CA ASP A 383 23.26 31.25 -25.50
C ASP A 383 22.17 31.57 -24.47
N VAL A 384 21.90 32.86 -24.27
CA VAL A 384 20.92 33.34 -23.29
C VAL A 384 19.53 33.39 -23.89
N TRP A 385 18.55 32.84 -23.17
CA TRP A 385 17.13 32.98 -23.49
C TRP A 385 16.31 33.33 -22.25
N TYR A 386 15.28 34.16 -22.42
CA TYR A 386 14.44 34.64 -21.31
C TYR A 386 13.00 34.15 -21.42
N GLY A 387 12.45 33.73 -20.29
CA GLY A 387 11.07 33.29 -20.18
C GLY A 387 10.37 33.90 -18.97
N ARG A 388 9.22 34.54 -19.21
CA ARG A 388 8.37 35.08 -18.15
C ARG A 388 7.43 34.00 -17.62
N VAL A 389 7.45 33.80 -16.30
CA VAL A 389 6.57 32.85 -15.62
C VAL A 389 5.16 33.45 -15.49
N PRO A 390 4.09 32.69 -15.77
CA PRO A 390 2.71 33.16 -15.56
C PRO A 390 2.48 33.61 -14.11
N GLY A 391 1.94 34.81 -13.93
CA GLY A 391 1.71 35.40 -12.60
C GLY A 391 2.84 36.31 -12.10
N VAL A 392 3.87 36.56 -12.91
CA VAL A 392 4.96 37.55 -12.68
C VAL A 392 4.90 38.63 -13.74
#